data_AF-H4F4H6-F1
#
_entry.id   AF-H4F4H6-F1
#
_cell.length_a   1.000
_cell.length_b   1.000
_cell.length_c   1.000
_cell.angle_alpha   90.00
_cell.angle_beta   90.00
_cell.angle_gamma   90.00
#
_symmetry.space_group_name_H-M   'P 1'
#
loop_
_entity.id
_entity.type
_entity.pdbx_description
1 polymer ?
#
loop_
_entity_poly.entity_id
_entity_poly.type
_entity_poly.pdbx_seq_one_letter_code
_entity_poly.pdbx_strand_id
1 'polypeptide(L)'
;MIEPAQHLPRVFQNNLHRLFERVVMPSMVGLRELQNWDMGTPDTLAAGLDRAEAQVNSYTRNEAAKAFILVLSALFERQLRQWAFHLFIQPRKPDVQTQPLSALLGDCMREIGMDANSQAIRDVLVEGHRVANIVRHGDGKASAELKRAAARLWEQDPTAYVDINPGPSPDSALLVISDEYLKDYARAGLRFWGRADRKPGATEYPPF
;
A
#
# COMPACT_ATOMS: atom_id res chain seq x y z
N MET A 1 -9.10 -6.30 35.48
CA MET A 1 -8.32 -7.20 34.62
C MET A 1 -8.27 -6.55 33.24
N ILE A 2 -7.09 -6.31 32.67
CA ILE A 2 -6.98 -5.67 31.35
C ILE A 2 -7.28 -6.74 30.30
N GLU A 3 -8.29 -6.53 29.46
CA GLU A 3 -8.60 -7.43 28.37
C GLU A 3 -7.60 -7.21 27.23
N PRO A 4 -6.76 -8.19 26.85
CA PRO A 4 -5.71 -8.02 25.84
C PRO A 4 -6.23 -7.49 24.51
N ALA A 5 -7.47 -7.80 24.15
CA ALA A 5 -8.14 -7.33 22.94
C ALA A 5 -8.22 -5.79 22.84
N GLN A 6 -8.32 -5.10 23.98
CA GLN A 6 -8.39 -3.63 24.04
C GLN A 6 -7.06 -2.94 23.69
N HIS A 7 -5.96 -3.70 23.64
CA HIS A 7 -4.64 -3.19 23.28
C HIS A 7 -4.28 -3.48 21.81
N LEU A 8 -5.10 -4.25 21.08
CA LEU A 8 -4.81 -4.64 19.70
C LEU A 8 -4.60 -3.45 18.78
N PRO A 9 -5.44 -2.39 18.76
CA PRO A 9 -5.19 -1.22 17.91
C PRO A 9 -3.81 -0.59 18.13
N ARG A 10 -3.39 -0.43 19.39
CA ARG A 10 -2.06 0.09 19.75
C ARG A 10 -0.93 -0.82 19.29
N VAL A 11 -1.08 -2.13 19.47
CA VAL A 11 -0.08 -3.11 19.02
C VAL A 11 0.03 -3.08 17.49
N PHE A 12 -1.10 -3.04 16.79
CA PHE A 12 -1.16 -3.01 15.33
C PHE A 12 -0.60 -1.72 14.75
N GLN A 13 -0.89 -0.57 15.36
CA GLN A 13 -0.26 0.71 15.03
C GLN A 13 1.27 0.60 15.14
N ASN A 14 1.78 0.12 16.27
CA ASN A 14 3.22 -0.01 16.49
C ASN A 14 3.88 -1.01 15.54
N ASN A 15 3.21 -2.11 15.22
CA ASN A 15 3.72 -3.12 14.28
C ASN A 15 3.82 -2.54 12.87
N LEU A 16 2.78 -1.84 12.40
CA LEU A 16 2.78 -1.18 11.10
C LEU A 16 3.87 -0.09 11.05
N HIS A 17 3.96 0.74 12.09
CA HIS A 17 4.95 1.80 12.20
C HIS A 17 6.38 1.26 12.10
N ARG A 18 6.71 0.25 12.91
CA ARG A 18 8.04 -0.35 12.92
C ARG A 18 8.38 -1.07 11.62
N LEU A 19 7.42 -1.76 11.01
CA LEU A 19 7.64 -2.36 9.69
C LEU A 19 7.97 -1.28 8.66
N PHE A 20 7.19 -0.20 8.64
CA PHE A 20 7.41 0.87 7.68
C PHE A 20 8.75 1.59 7.90
N GLU A 21 9.02 2.04 9.12
CA GLU A 21 10.24 2.80 9.44
C GLU A 21 11.52 2.00 9.38
N ARG A 22 11.49 0.72 9.76
CA ARG A 22 12.71 -0.09 9.91
C ARG A 22 12.99 -0.99 8.73
N VAL A 23 12.01 -1.21 7.86
CA VAL A 23 12.13 -2.12 6.71
C VAL A 23 11.80 -1.41 5.42
N VAL A 24 10.57 -0.91 5.27
CA VAL A 24 10.10 -0.34 3.98
C VAL A 24 10.91 0.90 3.61
N MET A 25 10.91 1.92 4.47
CA MET A 25 11.55 3.20 4.18
C MET A 25 13.07 3.07 3.98
N PRO A 26 13.84 2.38 4.84
CA PRO A 26 15.27 2.18 4.62
C PRO A 26 15.57 1.42 3.33
N SER A 27 14.74 0.44 2.96
CA SER A 27 14.90 -0.30 1.70
C SER A 27 14.67 0.62 0.50
N MET A 28 13.59 1.42 0.51
CA MET A 28 13.31 2.36 -0.56
C MET A 28 14.39 3.45 -0.67
N VAL A 29 14.92 3.96 0.44
CA VAL A 29 16.05 4.91 0.43
C VAL A 29 17.30 4.27 -0.16
N GLY A 30 17.58 3.00 0.18
CA GLY A 30 18.74 2.28 -0.34
C GLY A 30 18.71 2.01 -1.84
N LEU A 31 17.53 1.97 -2.46
CA LEU A 31 17.34 1.57 -3.86
C LEU A 31 17.61 2.66 -4.91
N ARG A 32 18.14 3.84 -4.53
CA ARG A 32 18.36 5.05 -5.37
C ARG A 32 17.09 5.56 -6.07
N GLU A 33 16.91 6.87 -6.17
CA GLU A 33 15.73 7.43 -6.83
C GLU A 33 15.67 7.08 -8.32
N LEU A 34 14.46 7.13 -8.89
CA LEU A 34 14.25 6.99 -10.32
C LEU A 34 15.07 8.06 -11.03
N GLN A 35 16.06 7.63 -11.82
CA GLN A 35 16.80 8.56 -12.67
C GLN A 35 16.05 8.71 -13.99
N ASN A 36 15.71 9.94 -14.33
CA ASN A 36 15.22 10.25 -15.66
C ASN A 36 16.36 10.00 -16.66
N TRP A 37 16.13 9.14 -17.66
CA TRP A 37 17.11 8.91 -18.73
C TRP A 37 16.68 9.55 -20.05
N ASP A 38 17.67 9.80 -20.90
CA ASP A 38 17.42 10.18 -22.28
C ASP A 38 16.94 8.97 -23.09
N MET A 39 15.83 9.15 -23.80
CA MET A 39 15.22 8.12 -24.66
C MET A 39 15.97 7.96 -25.99
N GLY A 40 16.84 8.91 -26.36
CA GLY A 40 17.66 8.88 -27.58
C GLY A 40 18.66 7.72 -27.66
N THR A 41 19.11 7.40 -28.87
CA THR A 41 20.16 6.40 -29.09
C THR A 41 21.45 6.86 -28.41
N PRO A 42 22.07 6.07 -27.53
CA PRO A 42 23.31 6.47 -26.88
C PRO A 42 24.43 6.67 -27.91
N ASP A 43 25.07 7.83 -27.90
CA ASP A 43 26.18 8.16 -28.80
C ASP A 43 27.48 7.40 -28.47
N THR A 44 27.55 6.78 -27.28
CA THR A 44 28.71 6.03 -26.81
C THR A 44 28.30 4.77 -26.04
N LEU A 45 29.21 3.79 -25.96
CA LEU A 45 29.03 2.59 -25.13
C LEU A 45 28.81 2.94 -23.65
N ALA A 46 29.57 3.91 -23.11
CA ALA A 46 29.42 4.35 -21.72
C ALA A 46 28.01 4.88 -21.45
N ALA A 47 27.52 5.78 -22.31
CA ALA A 47 26.16 6.30 -22.21
C ALA A 47 25.09 5.18 -22.34
N GLY A 48 25.36 4.14 -23.14
CA GLY A 48 24.50 2.97 -23.23
C GLY A 48 24.47 2.13 -21.94
N LEU A 49 25.62 1.95 -21.28
CA LEU A 49 25.73 1.24 -20.01
C LEU A 49 25.04 2.03 -18.87
N ASP A 50 25.25 3.34 -18.81
CA ASP A 50 24.60 4.20 -17.81
C ASP A 50 23.07 4.16 -17.94
N ARG A 51 22.56 4.19 -19.18
CA ARG A 51 21.12 4.03 -19.45
C ARG A 51 20.58 2.67 -19.02
N ALA A 52 21.31 1.59 -19.31
CA ALA A 52 20.90 0.24 -18.90
C ALA A 52 20.89 0.09 -17.37
N GLU A 53 21.90 0.64 -16.68
CA GLU A 53 21.94 0.67 -15.21
C GLU A 53 20.74 1.44 -14.64
N ALA A 54 20.43 2.62 -15.18
CA ALA A 54 19.27 3.40 -14.76
C ALA A 54 17.97 2.61 -14.96
N GLN A 55 17.81 1.88 -16.06
CA GLN A 55 16.64 1.04 -16.34
C GLN A 55 16.48 -0.12 -15.37
N VAL A 56 17.56 -0.85 -15.09
CA VAL A 56 17.52 -1.94 -14.12
C VAL A 56 17.23 -1.42 -12.71
N ASN A 57 17.80 -0.27 -12.33
CA ASN A 57 17.55 0.35 -11.03
C ASN A 57 16.10 0.80 -10.88
N SER A 58 15.54 1.49 -11.88
CA SER A 58 14.13 1.93 -11.87
C SER A 58 13.17 0.75 -11.83
N TYR A 59 13.46 -0.32 -12.58
CA TYR A 59 12.69 -1.56 -12.52
C TYR A 59 12.73 -2.21 -11.14
N THR A 60 13.93 -2.41 -10.59
CA THR A 60 14.12 -3.03 -9.27
C THR A 60 13.44 -2.24 -8.16
N ARG A 61 13.53 -0.91 -8.21
CA ARG A 61 12.86 -0.02 -7.27
C ARG A 61 11.34 -0.18 -7.32
N ASN A 62 10.75 -0.20 -8.52
CA ASN A 62 9.32 -0.34 -8.67
C ASN A 62 8.82 -1.72 -8.19
N GLU A 63 9.56 -2.79 -8.50
CA GLU A 63 9.24 -4.13 -7.99
C GLU A 63 9.34 -4.23 -6.47
N ALA A 64 10.31 -3.54 -5.85
CA ALA A 64 10.37 -3.43 -4.40
C ALA A 64 9.14 -2.70 -3.84
N ALA A 65 8.71 -1.60 -4.46
CA ALA A 65 7.51 -0.86 -4.05
C ALA A 65 6.24 -1.72 -4.16
N LYS A 66 6.10 -2.49 -5.24
CA LYS A 66 5.03 -3.49 -5.43
C LYS A 66 5.04 -4.56 -4.34
N ALA A 67 6.20 -5.10 -4.01
CA ALA A 67 6.33 -6.06 -2.92
C ALA A 67 5.93 -5.44 -1.58
N PHE A 68 6.33 -4.20 -1.30
CA PHE A 68 6.00 -3.55 -0.04
C PHE A 68 4.52 -3.21 0.10
N ILE A 69 3.84 -2.70 -0.94
CA ILE A 69 2.38 -2.46 -0.84
C ILE A 69 1.62 -3.76 -0.58
N LEU A 70 2.07 -4.88 -1.18
CA LEU A 70 1.47 -6.19 -0.97
C LEU A 70 1.63 -6.66 0.47
N VAL A 71 2.84 -6.53 1.04
CA VAL A 71 3.13 -6.86 2.45
C VAL A 71 2.33 -5.97 3.41
N LEU A 72 2.32 -4.65 3.18
CA LEU A 72 1.60 -3.69 4.03
C LEU A 72 0.09 -3.95 4.01
N SER A 73 -0.47 -4.21 2.82
CA SER A 73 -1.89 -4.52 2.67
C SER A 73 -2.27 -5.82 3.35
N ALA A 74 -1.49 -6.89 3.15
CA ALA A 74 -1.74 -8.18 3.79
C ALA A 74 -1.61 -8.11 5.32
N LEU A 75 -0.65 -7.33 5.84
CA LEU A 75 -0.52 -7.07 7.27
C LEU A 75 -1.77 -6.37 7.81
N PHE A 76 -2.18 -5.28 7.18
CA PHE A 76 -3.34 -4.49 7.60
C PHE A 76 -4.62 -5.34 7.60
N GLU A 77 -4.87 -6.10 6.54
CA GLU A 77 -6.04 -6.98 6.44
C GLU A 77 -6.07 -8.01 7.57
N ARG A 78 -4.95 -8.70 7.84
CA ARG A 78 -4.86 -9.66 8.95
C ARG A 78 -5.15 -9.01 10.29
N GLN A 79 -4.59 -7.84 10.55
CA GLN A 79 -4.83 -7.08 11.76
C GLN A 79 -6.30 -6.65 11.88
N LEU A 80 -6.91 -6.17 10.79
CA LEU A 80 -8.32 -5.79 10.75
C LEU A 80 -9.23 -6.97 11.06
N ARG A 81 -9.01 -8.14 10.43
CA ARG A 81 -9.80 -9.34 10.67
C ARG A 81 -9.65 -9.83 12.11
N GLN A 82 -8.42 -9.83 12.63
CA GLN A 82 -8.17 -10.21 14.03
C GLN A 82 -8.86 -9.26 15.00
N TRP A 83 -8.76 -7.94 14.78
CA TRP A 83 -9.43 -6.96 15.62
C TRP A 83 -10.95 -7.07 15.54
N ALA A 84 -11.50 -7.18 14.31
CA ALA A 84 -12.93 -7.31 14.07
C ALA A 84 -13.54 -8.53 14.78
N PHE A 85 -12.80 -9.63 14.87
CA PHE A 85 -13.24 -10.82 15.61
C PHE A 85 -13.53 -10.53 17.10
N HIS A 86 -12.75 -9.63 17.71
CA HIS A 86 -12.95 -9.18 19.09
C HIS A 86 -13.87 -7.97 19.21
N LEU A 87 -14.02 -7.18 18.15
CA LEU A 87 -14.87 -6.00 18.13
C LEU A 87 -16.35 -6.37 18.05
N PHE A 88 -16.70 -7.44 17.32
CA PHE A 88 -18.07 -7.87 17.12
C PHE A 88 -18.43 -9.12 17.94
N ILE A 89 -19.69 -9.20 18.38
CA ILE A 89 -20.26 -10.43 18.96
C ILE A 89 -20.27 -11.53 17.89
N GLN A 90 -19.82 -12.73 18.28
CA GLN A 90 -19.76 -13.91 17.40
C GLN A 90 -20.83 -14.94 17.78
N PRO A 91 -21.38 -15.70 16.81
CA PRO A 91 -21.10 -15.62 15.37
C PRO A 91 -21.78 -14.42 14.70
N ARG A 92 -21.17 -13.89 13.64
CA ARG A 92 -21.65 -12.74 12.87
C ARG A 92 -21.96 -13.12 11.41
N LYS A 93 -22.92 -12.43 10.79
CA LYS A 93 -23.15 -12.46 9.34
C LYS A 93 -23.02 -11.05 8.74
N PRO A 94 -22.21 -10.84 7.68
CA PRO A 94 -21.25 -11.78 7.09
C PRO A 94 -20.12 -12.12 8.07
N ASP A 95 -19.51 -13.29 7.89
CA ASP A 95 -18.40 -13.76 8.72
C ASP A 95 -17.13 -12.91 8.50
N VAL A 96 -16.43 -12.59 9.59
CA VAL A 96 -15.26 -11.71 9.59
C VAL A 96 -14.13 -12.24 8.68
N GLN A 97 -13.99 -13.56 8.52
CA GLN A 97 -12.93 -14.16 7.70
C GLN A 97 -13.22 -14.06 6.20
N THR A 98 -14.49 -14.05 5.81
CA THR A 98 -14.90 -14.10 4.39
C THR A 98 -15.40 -12.76 3.86
N GLN A 99 -15.72 -11.80 4.73
CA GLN A 99 -16.20 -10.49 4.31
C GLN A 99 -15.12 -9.75 3.48
N PRO A 100 -15.50 -9.10 2.36
CA PRO A 100 -14.59 -8.24 1.60
C PRO A 100 -14.00 -7.12 2.46
N LEU A 101 -12.70 -6.82 2.29
CA LEU A 101 -11.98 -5.86 3.13
C LEU A 101 -12.70 -4.50 3.24
N SER A 102 -13.14 -3.92 2.11
CA SER A 102 -13.80 -2.61 2.10
C SER A 102 -15.10 -2.57 2.93
N ALA A 103 -15.85 -3.67 2.93
CA ALA A 103 -17.06 -3.80 3.73
C ALA A 103 -16.72 -4.00 5.21
N LEU A 104 -15.78 -4.91 5.52
CA LEU A 104 -15.34 -5.15 6.89
C LEU A 104 -14.75 -3.88 7.54
N LEU A 105 -13.93 -3.15 6.79
CA LEU A 105 -13.35 -1.88 7.23
C LEU A 105 -14.45 -0.86 7.53
N GLY A 106 -15.40 -0.69 6.62
CA GLY A 106 -16.54 0.20 6.82
C GLY A 106 -17.36 -0.17 8.06
N ASP A 107 -17.55 -1.46 8.32
CA ASP A 107 -18.30 -1.94 9.48
C ASP A 107 -17.54 -1.68 10.78
N CYS A 108 -16.22 -1.93 10.81
CA CYS A 108 -15.38 -1.63 11.97
C CYS A 108 -15.38 -0.13 12.29
N MET A 109 -15.27 0.73 11.26
CA MET A 109 -15.31 2.18 11.42
C MET A 109 -16.64 2.66 12.02
N ARG A 110 -17.77 2.11 11.57
CA ARG A 110 -19.10 2.45 12.12
C ARG A 110 -19.23 2.00 13.57
N GLU A 111 -18.75 0.80 13.90
CA GLU A 111 -18.84 0.24 15.26
C GLU A 111 -18.14 1.11 16.30
N ILE A 112 -16.98 1.68 15.95
CA ILE A 112 -16.25 2.55 16.88
C ILE A 112 -16.63 4.03 16.77
N GLY A 113 -17.58 4.39 15.88
CA GLY A 113 -18.03 5.76 15.69
C GLY A 113 -17.01 6.68 15.01
N MET A 114 -16.21 6.17 14.07
CA MET A 114 -15.31 7.04 13.27
C MET A 114 -16.11 8.06 12.45
N ASP A 115 -15.64 9.30 12.45
CA ASP A 115 -16.30 10.46 11.83
C ASP A 115 -16.24 10.46 10.28
N ALA A 116 -16.98 11.38 9.67
CA ALA A 116 -16.96 11.59 8.21
C ALA A 116 -15.57 11.94 7.67
N ASN A 117 -14.71 12.58 8.48
CA ASN A 117 -13.32 12.89 8.12
C ASN A 117 -12.44 11.63 8.03
N SER A 118 -12.96 10.46 8.43
CA SER A 118 -12.29 9.17 8.30
C SER A 118 -12.49 8.54 6.91
N GLN A 119 -13.36 9.10 6.06
CA GLN A 119 -13.60 8.56 4.73
C GLN A 119 -12.33 8.56 3.85
N ALA A 120 -11.52 9.62 3.93
CA ALA A 120 -10.23 9.68 3.22
C ALA A 120 -9.27 8.55 3.65
N ILE A 121 -9.26 8.17 4.94
CA ILE A 121 -8.45 7.05 5.44
C ILE A 121 -8.93 5.74 4.81
N ARG A 122 -10.25 5.54 4.78
CA ARG A 122 -10.87 4.36 4.17
C ARG A 122 -10.53 4.26 2.68
N ASP A 123 -10.62 5.36 1.95
CA ASP A 123 -10.40 5.38 0.51
C ASP A 123 -8.96 4.98 0.17
N VAL A 124 -7.97 5.52 0.87
CA VAL A 124 -6.55 5.15 0.70
C VAL A 124 -6.32 3.66 1.02
N LEU A 125 -6.89 3.16 2.12
CA LEU A 125 -6.71 1.75 2.52
C LEU A 125 -7.35 0.77 1.55
N VAL A 126 -8.54 1.11 1.03
CA VAL A 126 -9.24 0.31 0.03
C VAL A 126 -8.51 0.34 -1.31
N GLU A 127 -8.03 1.52 -1.74
CA GLU A 127 -7.26 1.65 -2.96
C GLU A 127 -5.96 0.84 -2.90
N GLY A 128 -5.17 0.98 -1.82
CA GLY A 128 -3.93 0.24 -1.67
C GLY A 128 -4.13 -1.28 -1.61
N HIS A 129 -5.26 -1.75 -1.06
CA HIS A 129 -5.61 -3.17 -1.13
C HIS A 129 -5.97 -3.64 -2.55
N ARG A 130 -6.63 -2.80 -3.35
CA ARG A 130 -6.87 -3.10 -4.77
C ARG A 130 -5.56 -3.14 -5.56
N VAL A 131 -4.66 -2.19 -5.33
CA VAL A 131 -3.31 -2.18 -5.91
C VAL A 131 -2.56 -3.46 -5.55
N ALA A 132 -2.52 -3.84 -4.28
CA ALA A 132 -1.89 -5.08 -3.84
C ALA A 132 -2.49 -6.32 -4.52
N ASN A 133 -3.81 -6.38 -4.71
CA ASN A 133 -4.45 -7.48 -5.42
C ASN A 133 -4.07 -7.52 -6.91
N ILE A 134 -3.95 -6.38 -7.58
CA ILE A 134 -3.49 -6.32 -8.98
C ILE A 134 -2.03 -6.73 -9.09
N VAL A 135 -1.17 -6.24 -8.19
CA VAL A 135 0.25 -6.67 -8.11
C VAL A 135 0.33 -8.20 -7.96
N ARG A 136 -0.52 -8.81 -7.14
CA ARG A 136 -0.55 -10.26 -6.90
C ARG A 136 -1.07 -11.08 -8.07
N HIS A 137 -2.14 -10.63 -8.70
CA HIS A 137 -2.92 -11.43 -9.65
C HIS A 137 -2.73 -11.03 -11.11
N GLY A 138 -2.10 -9.89 -11.37
CA GLY A 138 -1.94 -9.33 -12.70
C GLY A 138 -3.25 -8.76 -13.25
N ASP A 139 -3.59 -9.18 -14.46
CA ASP A 139 -4.70 -8.62 -15.24
C ASP A 139 -6.08 -9.04 -14.76
N GLY A 140 -7.09 -8.24 -15.11
CA GLY A 140 -8.49 -8.62 -15.00
C GLY A 140 -9.42 -7.48 -14.64
N LYS A 141 -10.64 -7.84 -14.21
CA LYS A 141 -11.70 -6.89 -13.87
C LYS A 141 -11.27 -5.85 -12.82
N ALA A 142 -10.49 -6.29 -11.82
CA ALA A 142 -9.96 -5.41 -10.77
C ALA A 142 -9.03 -4.34 -11.34
N SER A 143 -8.21 -4.68 -12.34
CA SER A 143 -7.35 -3.72 -13.03
C SER A 143 -8.16 -2.70 -13.83
N ALA A 144 -9.15 -3.17 -14.61
CA ALA A 144 -10.03 -2.29 -15.38
C ALA A 144 -10.88 -1.35 -14.50
N GLU A 145 -11.21 -1.76 -13.28
CA GLU A 145 -11.85 -0.91 -12.27
C GLU A 145 -10.87 0.11 -11.68
N LEU A 146 -9.63 -0.30 -11.35
CA LEU A 146 -8.64 0.63 -10.81
C LEU A 146 -8.20 1.68 -11.83
N LYS A 147 -8.01 1.30 -13.11
CA LYS A 147 -7.70 2.25 -14.19
C LYS A 147 -8.73 3.38 -14.29
N ARG A 148 -10.01 3.08 -14.09
CA ARG A 148 -11.08 4.09 -14.08
C ARG A 148 -11.10 4.93 -12.80
N ALA A 149 -10.80 4.31 -11.65
CA ALA A 149 -10.90 4.97 -10.35
C ALA A 149 -9.66 5.79 -9.97
N ALA A 150 -8.49 5.42 -10.48
CA ALA A 150 -7.20 6.00 -10.11
C ALA A 150 -6.25 6.06 -11.31
N ALA A 151 -6.64 6.79 -12.36
CA ALA A 151 -5.87 6.94 -13.60
C ALA A 151 -4.41 7.38 -13.35
N ARG A 152 -4.18 8.23 -12.33
CA ARG A 152 -2.85 8.68 -11.87
C ARG A 152 -1.85 7.55 -11.55
N LEU A 153 -2.31 6.33 -11.27
CA LEU A 153 -1.43 5.17 -11.01
C LEU A 153 -0.88 4.54 -12.31
N TRP A 154 -1.38 5.01 -13.45
CA TRP A 154 -1.11 4.48 -14.79
C TRP A 154 -0.55 5.55 -15.74
N GLU A 155 -0.59 6.82 -15.35
CA GLU A 155 0.03 7.93 -16.07
C GLU A 155 1.56 7.82 -15.90
N GLN A 156 2.22 7.17 -16.86
CA GLN A 156 3.67 7.01 -16.85
C GLN A 156 4.34 8.11 -17.66
N ASP A 157 5.35 8.74 -17.07
CA ASP A 157 6.40 9.41 -17.83
C ASP A 157 7.38 8.33 -18.34
N PRO A 158 7.50 8.11 -19.67
CA PRO A 158 8.42 7.13 -20.25
C PRO A 158 9.90 7.37 -19.89
N THR A 159 10.23 8.57 -19.40
CA THR A 159 11.58 8.87 -18.92
C THR A 159 11.84 8.37 -17.49
N ALA A 160 10.78 8.10 -16.71
CA ALA A 160 10.86 7.65 -15.32
C ALA A 160 10.81 6.12 -15.17
N TYR A 161 10.06 5.43 -16.03
CA TYR A 161 9.97 3.96 -16.01
C TYR A 161 9.55 3.43 -17.39
N VAL A 162 10.24 2.40 -17.86
CA VAL A 162 9.86 1.60 -19.04
C VAL A 162 9.96 0.14 -18.66
N ASP A 163 8.88 -0.62 -18.88
CA ASP A 163 8.92 -2.07 -18.68
C ASP A 163 9.99 -2.70 -19.59
N ILE A 164 10.79 -3.59 -19.01
CA ILE A 164 11.90 -4.27 -19.67
C ILE A 164 11.44 -5.45 -20.54
N ASN A 165 10.17 -5.86 -20.43
CA ASN A 165 9.66 -7.00 -21.18
C ASN A 165 9.46 -6.68 -22.68
N PRO A 166 10.01 -7.51 -23.59
CA PRO A 166 9.67 -7.42 -25.01
C PRO A 166 8.26 -7.97 -25.25
N GLY A 167 7.26 -7.11 -25.36
CA GLY A 167 5.88 -7.49 -25.68
C GLY A 167 4.82 -6.67 -24.93
N PRO A 168 3.53 -7.07 -25.00
CA PRO A 168 2.49 -6.46 -24.19
C PRO A 168 2.75 -6.76 -22.71
N SER A 169 2.98 -5.72 -21.92
CA SER A 169 3.14 -5.81 -20.48
C SER A 169 1.81 -6.13 -19.79
N PRO A 170 1.76 -7.03 -18.79
CA PRO A 170 0.59 -7.14 -17.94
C PRO A 170 0.38 -5.83 -17.17
N ASP A 171 -0.84 -5.57 -16.75
CA ASP A 171 -1.22 -4.35 -16.03
C ASP A 171 -0.43 -4.17 -14.73
N SER A 172 -0.09 -5.28 -14.04
CA SER A 172 0.78 -5.21 -12.87
C SER A 172 2.21 -4.74 -13.18
N ALA A 173 2.73 -4.99 -14.38
CA ALA A 173 4.02 -4.49 -14.82
C ALA A 173 3.99 -2.98 -15.14
N LEU A 174 2.81 -2.48 -15.54
CA LEU A 174 2.56 -1.06 -15.85
C LEU A 174 2.20 -0.22 -14.61
N LEU A 175 1.97 -0.83 -13.45
CA LEU A 175 1.81 -0.06 -12.22
C LEU A 175 3.17 0.48 -11.77
N VAL A 176 3.25 1.80 -11.58
CA VAL A 176 4.39 2.45 -10.93
C VAL A 176 3.95 2.93 -9.56
N ILE A 177 4.61 2.42 -8.52
CA ILE A 177 4.29 2.77 -7.14
C ILE A 177 5.36 3.72 -6.62
N SER A 178 4.97 4.97 -6.36
CA SER A 178 5.87 5.97 -5.80
C SER A 178 6.13 5.74 -4.31
N ASP A 179 7.25 6.25 -3.82
CA ASP A 179 7.55 6.32 -2.39
C ASP A 179 6.45 7.03 -1.61
N GLU A 180 5.92 8.13 -2.17
CA GLU A 180 4.84 8.89 -1.53
C GLU A 180 3.58 8.04 -1.41
N TYR A 181 3.29 7.18 -2.40
CA TYR A 181 2.17 6.25 -2.31
C TYR A 181 2.30 5.28 -1.13
N LEU A 182 3.51 4.72 -0.93
CA LEU A 182 3.78 3.83 0.21
C LEU A 182 3.63 4.57 1.54
N LYS A 183 4.12 5.81 1.62
CA LYS A 183 3.96 6.67 2.80
C LYS A 183 2.50 6.97 3.08
N ASP A 184 1.73 7.37 2.07
CA ASP A 184 0.31 7.64 2.17
C ASP A 184 -0.48 6.43 2.67
N TYR A 185 -0.18 5.24 2.14
CA TYR A 185 -0.81 4.01 2.60
C TYR A 185 -0.47 3.70 4.06
N ALA A 186 0.81 3.75 4.43
CA ALA A 186 1.25 3.52 5.80
C ALA A 186 0.65 4.55 6.77
N ARG A 187 0.64 5.82 6.39
CA ARG A 187 0.02 6.94 7.10
C ARG A 187 -1.46 6.67 7.33
N ALA A 188 -2.21 6.27 6.30
CA ALA A 188 -3.63 5.92 6.43
C ALA A 188 -3.84 4.76 7.43
N GLY A 189 -3.04 3.69 7.35
CA GLY A 189 -3.12 2.58 8.29
C GLY A 189 -2.81 2.98 9.74
N LEU A 190 -1.79 3.82 9.94
CA LEU A 190 -1.44 4.36 11.26
C LEU A 190 -2.55 5.23 11.82
N ARG A 191 -3.13 6.11 11.00
CA ARG A 191 -4.26 6.97 11.39
C ARG A 191 -5.49 6.15 11.75
N PHE A 192 -5.78 5.09 10.98
CA PHE A 192 -6.86 4.16 11.28
C PHE A 192 -6.67 3.53 12.66
N TRP A 193 -5.50 2.94 12.91
CA TRP A 193 -5.23 2.31 14.21
C TRP A 193 -5.15 3.29 15.37
N GLY A 194 -4.69 4.53 15.11
CA GLY A 194 -4.70 5.61 16.10
C GLY A 194 -6.12 5.98 16.53
N ARG A 195 -7.03 6.14 15.56
CA ARG A 195 -8.45 6.40 15.83
C ARG A 195 -9.17 5.21 16.49
N ALA A 196 -8.70 4.00 16.23
CA ALA A 196 -9.21 2.80 16.89
C ALA A 196 -8.65 2.60 18.32
N ASP A 197 -7.49 3.19 18.65
CA ASP A 197 -6.91 3.14 19.99
C ASP A 197 -7.54 4.19 20.91
N ARG A 198 -8.44 3.75 21.79
CA ARG A 198 -9.12 4.62 22.78
C ARG A 198 -8.25 5.04 23.96
N LYS A 199 -6.96 4.68 23.99
CA LYS A 199 -6.06 4.96 25.12
C LYS A 199 -5.26 6.25 24.89
N PRO A 200 -4.86 6.96 25.97
CA PRO A 200 -4.02 8.16 25.85
C PRO A 200 -2.71 7.87 25.10
N GLY A 201 -2.30 8.81 24.25
CA GLY A 201 -1.07 8.70 23.44
C GLY A 201 -1.22 7.93 22.12
N ALA A 202 -2.45 7.62 21.70
CA ALA A 202 -2.71 7.11 20.35
C ALA A 202 -2.25 8.14 19.30
N THR A 203 -1.53 7.68 18.26
CA THR A 203 -1.00 8.58 17.24
C THR A 203 -1.99 8.75 16.09
N GLU A 204 -2.62 9.93 15.97
CA GLU A 204 -3.50 10.25 14.83
C GLU A 204 -2.80 11.03 13.71
N TYR A 205 -1.58 11.48 13.96
CA TYR A 205 -0.76 12.28 13.04
C TYR A 205 0.65 11.71 13.02
N PRO A 206 0.89 10.62 12.27
CA PRO A 206 2.22 10.03 12.17
C PRO A 206 3.19 11.01 11.45
N PRO A 207 4.50 10.92 11.71
CA PRO A 207 5.47 12.00 11.41
C PRO A 207 6.01 12.00 9.97
N PHE A 208 5.57 11.06 9.12
CA PHE A 208 6.07 10.88 7.76
C PHE A 208 4.96 10.82 6.74
#